data_AF-A0AAD5PZS2-F1
#
_entry.id   AF-A0AAD5PZS2-F1
#
_cell.length_a   1.000
_cell.length_b   1.000
_cell.length_c   1.000
_cell.angle_alpha   90.00
_cell.angle_beta   90.00
_cell.angle_gamma   90.00
#
_symmetry.space_group_name_H-M   'P 1'
#
loop_
_entity.id
_entity.type
_entity.pdbx_description
1 polymer ?
#
loop_
_entity_poly.entity_id
_entity_poly.type
_entity_poly.pdbx_seq_one_letter_code
_entity_poly.pdbx_strand_id
1 'polypeptide(L)'
;MEVQVMDWPARSPDLNPIENLWASMARRVYGDGQQYQTVAELKEAIVKAWCEIPLDEIRNLIASMRRRCVEVIAKKGGKTHY
;
A
#
# COMPACT_ATOMS: atom_id res chain seq x y z
N MET A 1 -18.30 -3.21 -21.57
CA MET A 1 -16.89 -3.66 -21.46
C MET A 1 -16.79 -4.46 -20.19
N GLU A 2 -16.40 -5.72 -20.29
CA GLU A 2 -16.17 -6.58 -19.14
C GLU A 2 -14.72 -6.37 -18.69
N VAL A 3 -14.50 -6.16 -17.38
CA VAL A 3 -13.16 -5.98 -16.82
C VAL A 3 -12.69 -7.33 -16.31
N GLN A 4 -11.52 -7.78 -16.79
CA GLN A 4 -10.91 -9.00 -16.27
C GLN A 4 -10.45 -8.77 -14.83
N VAL A 5 -10.89 -9.63 -13.92
CA VAL A 5 -10.51 -9.62 -12.51
C VAL A 5 -9.59 -10.80 -12.20
N MET A 6 -8.75 -10.64 -11.17
CA MET A 6 -7.90 -11.71 -10.66
C MET A 6 -8.61 -12.49 -9.55
N ASP A 7 -8.36 -13.80 -9.47
CA ASP A 7 -8.76 -14.59 -8.31
C ASP A 7 -7.97 -14.12 -7.08
N TRP A 8 -8.68 -13.68 -6.04
CA TRP A 8 -8.08 -13.10 -4.85
C TRP A 8 -8.45 -13.87 -3.58
N PRO A 9 -7.47 -14.31 -2.77
CA PRO A 9 -7.75 -15.00 -1.52
C PRO A 9 -8.36 -14.05 -0.49
N ALA A 10 -9.36 -14.54 0.26
CA ALA A 10 -9.96 -13.79 1.34
C ALA A 10 -8.94 -13.53 2.48
N ARG A 11 -9.06 -12.37 3.13
CA ARG A 11 -8.23 -11.97 4.30
C ARG A 11 -6.72 -11.93 4.03
N SER A 12 -6.31 -11.56 2.82
CA SER A 12 -4.90 -11.44 2.43
C SER A 12 -4.48 -9.98 2.13
N PRO A 13 -4.52 -9.07 3.13
CA PRO A 13 -4.02 -7.71 2.94
C PRO A 13 -2.50 -7.70 2.71
N ASP A 14 -1.79 -8.69 3.23
CA ASP A 14 -0.34 -8.88 3.06
C ASP A 14 0.04 -9.20 1.60
N LEU A 15 -0.91 -9.70 0.82
CA LEU A 15 -0.77 -9.88 -0.64
C LEU A 15 -1.16 -8.63 -1.43
N ASN A 16 -1.69 -7.58 -0.82
CA ASN A 16 -2.11 -6.35 -1.51
C ASN A 16 -1.05 -5.24 -1.32
N PRO A 17 -0.22 -4.91 -2.33
CA PRO A 17 0.84 -3.92 -2.17
C PRO A 17 0.36 -2.52 -1.85
N ILE A 18 -0.92 -2.19 -2.12
CA ILE A 18 -1.47 -0.87 -1.81
C ILE A 18 -1.47 -0.59 -0.30
N GLU A 19 -1.53 -1.63 0.55
CA GLU A 19 -1.48 -1.46 2.01
C GLU A 19 -0.16 -0.82 2.45
N ASN A 20 0.95 -1.20 1.81
CA ASN A 20 2.25 -0.59 2.09
C ASN A 20 2.35 0.83 1.52
N LEU A 21 1.67 1.12 0.40
CA LEU A 21 1.56 2.47 -0.14
C LEU A 21 0.78 3.38 0.82
N TRP A 22 -0.35 2.91 1.35
CA TRP A 22 -1.12 3.65 2.36
C TRP A 22 -0.30 3.94 3.61
N ALA A 23 0.46 2.96 4.10
CA ALA A 23 1.37 3.18 5.22
C ALA A 23 2.44 4.24 4.90
N SER A 24 2.93 4.27 3.65
CA SER A 24 3.91 5.27 3.19
C SER A 24 3.32 6.67 3.08
N MET A 25 2.08 6.78 2.62
CA MET A 25 1.33 8.03 2.59
C MET A 25 1.06 8.54 4.01
N ALA A 26 0.60 7.68 4.92
CA ALA A 26 0.34 8.05 6.31
C ALA A 26 1.61 8.59 6.98
N ARG A 27 2.78 7.97 6.75
CA ARG A 27 4.07 8.46 7.27
C ARG A 27 4.45 9.85 6.73
N ARG A 28 4.10 10.17 5.48
CA ARG A 28 4.34 11.51 4.90
C ARG A 28 3.37 12.55 5.43
N VAL A 29 2.09 12.18 5.53
CA VAL A 29 1.02 13.07 6.02
C VAL A 29 1.22 13.43 7.49
N TYR A 30 1.63 12.48 8.32
CA TYR A 30 1.80 12.67 9.77
C TYR A 30 3.27 12.70 10.22
N GLY A 31 4.20 12.84 9.26
CA GLY A 31 5.63 12.92 9.52
C GLY A 31 5.96 14.05 10.50
N ASP A 32 7.01 13.86 11.30
CA ASP A 32 7.49 14.85 12.27
C ASP A 32 6.43 15.35 13.28
N GLY A 33 5.39 14.54 13.50
CA GLY A 33 4.31 14.85 14.43
C GLY A 33 3.24 15.80 13.88
N GLN A 34 3.23 16.07 12.57
CA GLN A 34 2.28 16.95 11.90
C GLN A 34 0.82 16.63 12.28
N GLN A 35 0.07 17.66 12.68
CA GLN A 35 -1.37 17.59 12.97
C GLN A 35 -2.14 18.56 12.08
N TYR A 36 -3.46 18.34 11.93
CA TYR A 36 -4.34 19.15 11.11
C TYR A 36 -5.55 19.57 11.92
N GLN A 37 -5.97 20.82 11.79
CA GLN A 37 -7.11 21.38 12.53
C GLN A 37 -8.41 21.24 11.74
N THR A 38 -8.32 21.12 10.42
CA THR A 38 -9.48 20.98 9.54
C THR A 38 -9.36 19.80 8.58
N VAL A 39 -10.52 19.31 8.13
CA VAL A 39 -10.60 18.28 7.08
C VAL A 39 -10.02 18.78 5.76
N ALA A 40 -10.10 20.09 5.48
CA ALA A 40 -9.56 20.68 4.26
C ALA A 40 -8.03 20.59 4.23
N GLU A 41 -7.37 20.99 5.32
CA GLU A 41 -5.91 20.89 5.46
C GLU A 41 -5.43 19.44 5.33
N LEU A 42 -6.11 18.49 5.99
CA LEU A 42 -5.76 17.07 5.89
C LEU A 42 -5.90 16.55 4.45
N LYS A 43 -6.96 16.95 3.73
CA LYS A 43 -7.15 16.56 2.33
C LYS A 43 -6.03 17.09 1.43
N GLU A 44 -5.64 18.35 1.60
CA GLU A 44 -4.53 18.95 0.86
C GLU A 44 -3.21 18.21 1.13
N ALA A 45 -2.94 17.87 2.39
CA ALA A 45 -1.76 17.11 2.75
C ALA A 45 -1.76 15.69 2.17
N ILE A 46 -2.90 15.00 2.13
CA ILE A 46 -3.03 13.67 1.50
C ILE A 46 -2.73 13.75 0.00
N VAL A 47 -3.27 14.76 -0.70
CA VAL A 47 -3.02 14.98 -2.14
C VAL A 47 -1.55 15.30 -2.38
N LYS A 48 -0.95 16.15 -1.55
CA LYS A 48 0.49 16.46 -1.63
C LYS A 48 1.33 15.20 -1.43
N ALA A 49 1.06 14.42 -0.38
CA ALA A 49 1.77 13.18 -0.11
C ALA A 49 1.64 12.17 -1.25
N TRP A 50 0.47 12.09 -1.91
CA TRP A 50 0.28 11.28 -3.10
C TRP A 50 1.18 11.72 -4.26
N CYS A 51 1.22 13.02 -4.57
CA CYS A 51 2.03 13.57 -5.65
C CYS A 51 3.55 13.43 -5.40
N GLU A 52 3.97 13.34 -4.14
CA GLU A 52 5.37 13.19 -3.74
C GLU A 52 5.85 11.73 -3.75
N ILE A 53 4.96 10.75 -3.96
CA ILE A 53 5.37 9.34 -4.05
C ILE A 53 6.22 9.13 -5.31
N PRO A 54 7.48 8.68 -5.17
CA PRO A 54 8.29 8.35 -6.34
C PRO A 54 7.71 7.14 -7.07
N LEU A 55 7.70 7.18 -8.41
CA LEU A 55 7.28 6.04 -9.22
C LEU A 55 8.08 4.77 -8.92
N ASP A 56 9.35 4.90 -8.53
CA ASP A 56 10.19 3.77 -8.17
C ASP A 56 9.72 3.08 -6.89
N GLU A 57 9.13 3.82 -5.94
CA GLU A 57 8.51 3.22 -4.76
C GLU A 57 7.34 2.31 -5.17
N ILE A 58 6.47 2.79 -6.07
CA ILE A 58 5.35 2.01 -6.62
C ILE A 58 5.85 0.79 -7.39
N ARG A 59 6.86 0.96 -8.25
CA ARG A 59 7.48 -0.14 -9.02
C ARG A 59 8.06 -1.22 -8.09
N ASN A 60 8.71 -0.81 -7.00
CA ASN A 60 9.25 -1.74 -6.00
C ASN A 60 8.16 -2.53 -5.28
N LEU A 61 7.03 -1.88 -4.95
CA LEU A 61 5.87 -2.55 -4.36
C LEU A 61 5.30 -3.61 -5.31
N ILE A 62 5.14 -3.28 -6.60
CA ILE A 62 4.68 -4.24 -7.62
C ILE A 62 5.68 -5.39 -7.77
N ALA A 63 6.98 -5.07 -7.89
CA ALA A 63 8.04 -6.07 -8.02
C ALA A 63 8.12 -7.02 -6.81
N SER A 64 7.63 -6.60 -5.63
CA SER A 64 7.58 -7.45 -4.43
C SER A 64 6.56 -8.60 -4.51
N MET A 65 5.57 -8.53 -5.40
CA MET A 65 4.46 -9.50 -5.46
C MET A 65 4.93 -10.93 -5.61
N ARG A 66 5.93 -11.18 -6.46
CA ARG A 66 6.49 -12.53 -6.62
C ARG A 66 7.00 -13.10 -5.30
N ARG A 67 7.66 -12.28 -4.47
CA ARG A 67 8.18 -12.72 -3.16
C ARG A 67 7.04 -12.99 -2.17
N ARG A 68 6.00 -12.14 -2.15
CA ARG A 68 4.80 -12.34 -1.32
C ARG A 68 4.10 -13.67 -1.64
N CYS A 69 3.90 -13.95 -2.92
CA CYS A 69 3.31 -15.20 -3.40
C CYS A 69 4.16 -16.43 -3.02
N VAL A 70 5.48 -16.36 -3.18
CA VAL A 70 6.38 -17.47 -2.78
C VAL A 70 6.30 -17.70 -1.27
N GLU A 71 6.25 -16.64 -0.47
CA GLU A 71 6.19 -16.77 0.98
C GLU A 71 4.86 -17.34 1.48
N VAL A 72 3.71 -16.90 0.93
CA VAL A 72 2.41 -17.46 1.34
C VAL A 72 2.30 -18.94 0.99
N ILE A 73 2.88 -19.37 -0.14
CA ILE A 73 2.99 -20.78 -0.52
C ILE A 73 3.86 -21.53 0.49
N ALA A 74 5.05 -21.01 0.81
CA ALA A 74 5.95 -21.62 1.79
C ALA A 74 5.30 -21.73 3.19
N LYS A 75 4.46 -20.76 3.55
CA LYS A 75 3.67 -20.74 4.79
C LYS A 75 2.35 -21.49 4.70
N LYS A 76 2.07 -22.21 3.61
CA LYS A 76 0.84 -23.00 3.39
C LYS A 76 -0.44 -22.18 3.58
N GLY A 77 -0.48 -20.95 3.07
CA GLY A 77 -1.60 -20.02 3.24
C GLY A 77 -1.54 -19.17 4.51
N GLY A 78 -0.52 -19.34 5.35
CA GLY A 78 -0.30 -18.51 6.53
C GLY A 78 0.20 -17.10 6.23
N LYS A 79 0.06 -16.21 7.21
CA LYS A 79 0.41 -14.78 7.14
C LYS A 79 1.88 -14.54 6.75
N THR A 80 2.12 -13.71 5.74
CA THR A 80 3.48 -13.27 5.35
C THR A 80 4.01 -12.15 6.27
N HIS A 81 5.27 -11.74 6.10
CA HIS A 81 5.82 -10.60 6.85
C HIS A 81 5.44 -9.22 6.25
N TYR A 82 4.72 -9.21 5.13
CA TYR A 82 4.32 -8.00 4.41
C TYR A 82 3.06 -7.33 4.98
#